data_AF-A0A7W6RTS9-F1
#
_entry.id   AF-A0A7W6RTS9-F1
#
_cell.length_a   1.000
_cell.length_b   1.000
_cell.length_c   1.000
_cell.angle_alpha   90.00
_cell.angle_beta   90.00
_cell.angle_gamma   90.00
#
_symmetry.space_group_name_H-M   'P 1'
#
loop_
_entity.id
_entity.type
_entity.pdbx_description
1 polymer ?
#
loop_
_entity_poly.entity_id
_entity_poly.type
_entity_poly.pdbx_seq_one_letter_code
_entity_poly.pdbx_strand_id
1 'polypeptide(L)'
;MMALPLAQSLSPEIRRIEASLTAVTQRMKQHARDEADQLLAEITRLAAELEANAAMSLYRFGASRAYYEIVQERIRALAETATSGSESLGAFLERRLAPAMRTCQSIEERQANLSRKLARATSLLRSWIDVELERINMTLLNSMDRRAKMQLRLQQTVEGLSVAAISYYVVGLIGYVAKGVHLFGIEFGSEIVTAISVPVVVLGISLIVRNIRHRHSEEGDTQ
;
A
#
# COMPACT_ATOMS: atom_id res chain seq x y z
N MET A 1 -49.03 -9.75 -3.98
CA MET A 1 -47.87 -8.82 -3.97
C MET A 1 -46.67 -9.52 -4.58
N MET A 2 -46.18 -9.04 -5.73
CA MET A 2 -45.06 -9.66 -6.45
C MET A 2 -43.68 -9.43 -5.80
N ALA A 3 -43.57 -8.49 -4.86
CA ALA A 3 -42.31 -8.18 -4.17
C ALA A 3 -41.97 -9.15 -3.04
N LEU A 4 -42.95 -9.72 -2.32
CA LEU A 4 -42.67 -10.58 -1.16
C LEU A 4 -41.88 -11.86 -1.53
N PRO A 5 -42.21 -12.60 -2.59
CA PRO A 5 -41.41 -13.78 -2.98
C PRO A 5 -39.96 -13.42 -3.33
N LEU A 6 -39.75 -12.25 -3.95
CA LEU A 6 -38.42 -11.74 -4.26
C LEU A 6 -37.65 -11.36 -2.97
N ALA A 7 -38.31 -10.72 -2.01
CA ALA A 7 -37.72 -10.43 -0.71
C ALA A 7 -37.34 -11.70 0.05
N GLN A 8 -38.17 -12.75 -0.03
CA GLN A 8 -37.89 -14.05 0.58
C GLN A 8 -36.72 -14.76 -0.09
N SER A 9 -36.60 -14.69 -1.43
CA SER A 9 -35.48 -15.30 -2.15
C SER A 9 -34.14 -14.57 -1.91
N LEU A 10 -34.16 -13.26 -1.69
CA LEU A 10 -32.95 -12.46 -1.40
C LEU A 10 -32.49 -12.58 0.05
N SER A 11 -33.38 -12.92 0.97
CA SER A 11 -33.09 -13.07 2.40
C SER A 11 -31.91 -14.01 2.72
N PRO A 12 -31.82 -15.25 2.17
CA PRO A 12 -30.67 -16.12 2.40
C PRO A 12 -29.37 -15.57 1.80
N GLU A 13 -29.40 -14.96 0.62
CA GLU A 13 -28.21 -14.38 -0.01
C GLU A 13 -27.63 -13.23 0.82
N ILE A 14 -28.49 -12.34 1.33
CA ILE A 14 -28.05 -11.25 2.20
C ILE A 14 -27.43 -11.79 3.49
N ARG A 15 -28.00 -12.84 4.10
CA ARG A 15 -27.40 -13.49 5.28
C ARG A 15 -26.03 -14.08 4.96
N ARG A 16 -25.87 -14.69 3.78
CA ARG A 16 -24.58 -15.24 3.33
C ARG A 16 -23.54 -14.14 3.17
N ILE A 17 -23.90 -13.03 2.51
CA ILE A 17 -23.01 -11.87 2.34
C ILE A 17 -22.63 -11.26 3.70
N GLU A 18 -23.57 -11.12 4.64
CA GLU A 18 -23.27 -10.64 6.01
C GLU A 18 -22.27 -11.54 6.73
N ALA A 19 -22.46 -12.86 6.66
CA ALA A 19 -21.56 -13.83 7.28
C ALA A 19 -20.16 -13.80 6.63
N SER A 20 -20.09 -13.78 5.29
CA SER A 20 -18.82 -13.68 4.56
C SER A 20 -18.10 -12.38 4.86
N LEU A 21 -18.80 -11.24 4.88
CA LEU A 21 -18.19 -9.96 5.25
C LEU A 21 -17.61 -10.00 6.66
N THR A 22 -18.32 -10.58 7.62
CA THR A 22 -17.84 -10.76 8.99
C THR A 22 -16.55 -11.59 9.00
N ALA A 23 -16.53 -12.73 8.30
CA ALA A 23 -15.34 -13.59 8.20
C ALA A 23 -14.15 -12.86 7.55
N VAL A 24 -14.38 -12.13 6.47
CA VAL A 24 -13.36 -11.34 5.78
C VAL A 24 -12.80 -10.24 6.67
N THR A 25 -13.64 -9.50 7.39
CA THR A 25 -13.16 -8.46 8.32
C THR A 25 -12.33 -9.04 9.47
N GLN A 26 -12.66 -10.25 9.93
CA GLN A 26 -11.88 -10.95 10.95
C GLN A 26 -10.52 -11.41 10.40
N ARG A 27 -10.48 -11.95 9.17
CA ARG A 27 -9.23 -12.32 8.50
C ARG A 27 -8.36 -11.10 8.21
N MET A 28 -8.95 -9.98 7.78
CA MET A 28 -8.23 -8.71 7.61
C MET A 28 -7.53 -8.27 8.90
N LYS A 29 -8.15 -8.48 10.06
CA LYS A 29 -7.51 -8.17 11.36
C LYS A 29 -6.29 -9.06 11.66
N GLN A 30 -6.27 -10.30 11.19
CA GLN A 30 -5.25 -11.31 11.54
C GLN A 30 -4.15 -11.47 10.48
N HIS A 31 -4.52 -11.37 9.20
CA HIS A 31 -3.72 -11.81 8.05
C HIS A 31 -3.76 -10.81 6.87
N ALA A 32 -4.08 -9.52 7.11
CA ALA A 32 -4.17 -8.53 6.03
C ALA A 32 -2.93 -8.48 5.12
N ARG A 33 -1.73 -8.74 5.67
CA ARG A 33 -0.46 -8.71 4.92
C ARG A 33 -0.33 -9.83 3.91
N ASP A 34 -0.59 -11.05 4.35
CA ASP A 34 -0.31 -12.24 3.56
C ASP A 34 -1.45 -12.54 2.56
N GLU A 35 -2.66 -12.04 2.86
CA GLU A 35 -3.87 -12.34 2.11
C GLU A 35 -4.50 -11.10 1.43
N ALA A 36 -3.78 -9.99 1.33
CA ALA A 36 -4.30 -8.71 0.83
C ALA A 36 -5.10 -8.85 -0.49
N ASP A 37 -4.50 -9.47 -1.51
CA ASP A 37 -5.13 -9.65 -2.83
C ASP A 37 -6.37 -10.54 -2.76
N GLN A 38 -6.31 -11.61 -1.95
CA GLN A 38 -7.43 -12.53 -1.78
C GLN A 38 -8.60 -11.87 -1.05
N LEU A 39 -8.31 -11.12 0.02
CA LEU A 39 -9.30 -10.35 0.77
C LEU A 39 -9.94 -9.29 -0.12
N LEU A 40 -9.15 -8.57 -0.93
CA LEU A 40 -9.67 -7.56 -1.84
C LEU A 40 -10.59 -8.17 -2.91
N ALA A 41 -10.17 -9.29 -3.51
CA ALA A 41 -10.99 -10.03 -4.49
C ALA A 41 -12.31 -10.51 -3.86
N GLU A 42 -12.25 -11.04 -2.63
CA GLU A 42 -13.42 -11.53 -1.91
C GLU A 42 -14.41 -10.41 -1.57
N ILE A 43 -13.93 -9.27 -1.03
CA ILE A 43 -14.77 -8.09 -0.75
C ILE A 43 -15.40 -7.56 -2.03
N THR A 44 -14.61 -7.46 -3.10
CA THR A 44 -15.09 -6.95 -4.40
C THR A 44 -16.18 -7.85 -4.98
N ARG A 45 -16.02 -9.17 -4.89
CA ARG A 45 -17.05 -10.13 -5.30
C ARG A 45 -18.33 -9.99 -4.47
N LEU A 46 -18.22 -9.89 -3.15
CA LEU A 46 -19.37 -9.69 -2.26
C LEU A 46 -20.11 -8.37 -2.57
N ALA A 47 -19.37 -7.31 -2.87
CA ALA A 47 -19.95 -6.03 -3.29
C ALA A 47 -20.68 -6.14 -4.63
N ALA A 48 -20.05 -6.73 -5.64
CA ALA A 48 -20.67 -6.92 -6.95
C ALA A 48 -21.96 -7.75 -6.87
N GLU A 49 -21.94 -8.82 -6.07
CA GLU A 49 -23.11 -9.68 -5.87
C GLU A 49 -24.25 -8.95 -5.13
N LEU A 50 -23.92 -8.16 -4.11
CA LEU A 50 -24.90 -7.36 -3.40
C LEU A 50 -25.55 -6.31 -4.32
N GLU A 51 -24.74 -5.61 -5.12
CA GLU A 51 -25.21 -4.59 -6.05
C GLU A 51 -26.09 -5.21 -7.16
N ALA A 52 -25.71 -6.39 -7.68
CA ALA A 52 -26.56 -7.12 -8.63
C ALA A 52 -27.93 -7.48 -8.02
N ASN A 53 -27.93 -7.99 -6.79
CA ASN A 53 -29.15 -8.32 -6.05
C ASN A 53 -30.03 -7.09 -5.75
N ALA A 54 -29.41 -5.95 -5.44
CA ALA A 54 -30.11 -4.69 -5.21
C ALA A 54 -30.70 -4.13 -6.51
N ALA A 55 -29.93 -4.17 -7.61
CA ALA A 55 -30.39 -3.70 -8.91
C ALA A 55 -31.60 -4.48 -9.43
N MET A 56 -31.60 -5.82 -9.24
CA MET A 56 -32.73 -6.67 -9.63
C MET A 56 -34.02 -6.40 -8.84
N SER A 57 -33.91 -5.96 -7.58
CA SER A 57 -35.07 -5.77 -6.70
C SER A 57 -35.59 -4.34 -6.64
N LEU A 58 -34.76 -3.35 -6.97
CA LEU A 58 -35.03 -1.92 -6.81
C LEU A 58 -36.38 -1.50 -7.40
N TYR A 59 -36.64 -1.84 -8.66
CA TYR A 59 -37.89 -1.46 -9.33
C TYR A 59 -39.12 -2.11 -8.66
N ARG A 60 -39.03 -3.40 -8.30
CA ARG A 60 -40.17 -4.16 -7.74
C ARG A 60 -40.50 -3.72 -6.32
N PHE A 61 -39.51 -3.46 -5.49
CA PHE A 61 -39.72 -2.94 -4.14
C PHE A 61 -40.20 -1.50 -4.16
N GLY A 62 -39.61 -0.64 -5.00
CA GLY A 62 -40.06 0.73 -5.19
C GLY A 62 -41.51 0.82 -5.67
N ALA A 63 -41.88 0.02 -6.68
CA ALA A 63 -43.27 -0.05 -7.15
C ALA A 63 -44.22 -0.54 -6.05
N SER A 64 -43.84 -1.60 -5.32
CA SER A 64 -44.69 -2.15 -4.25
C SER A 64 -44.89 -1.15 -3.10
N ARG A 65 -43.86 -0.35 -2.78
CA ARG A 65 -43.96 0.75 -1.81
C ARG A 65 -44.92 1.83 -2.29
N ALA A 66 -44.74 2.33 -3.52
CA ALA A 66 -45.63 3.35 -4.08
C ALA A 66 -47.10 2.88 -4.11
N TYR A 67 -47.34 1.63 -4.51
CA TYR A 67 -48.70 1.07 -4.50
C TYR A 67 -49.26 0.95 -3.08
N TYR A 68 -48.46 0.54 -2.10
CA TYR A 68 -48.89 0.47 -0.72
C TYR A 68 -49.27 1.85 -0.16
N GLU A 69 -48.47 2.87 -0.47
CA GLU A 69 -48.74 4.27 -0.09
C GLU A 69 -50.05 4.78 -0.72
N ILE A 70 -50.28 4.54 -2.02
CA ILE A 70 -51.54 4.89 -2.68
C ILE A 70 -52.73 4.20 -2.01
N VAL A 71 -52.63 2.90 -1.72
CA VAL A 71 -53.70 2.16 -1.05
C VAL A 71 -54.00 2.77 0.32
N GLN A 72 -52.97 3.10 1.11
CA GLN A 72 -53.14 3.77 2.40
C GLN A 72 -53.79 5.15 2.27
N GLU A 73 -53.38 5.95 1.29
CA GLU A 73 -53.97 7.27 1.03
C GLU A 73 -55.46 7.16 0.67
N ARG A 74 -55.82 6.19 -0.19
CA ARG A 74 -57.22 5.95 -0.57
C ARG A 74 -58.08 5.49 0.59
N ILE A 75 -57.56 4.57 1.43
CA ILE A 75 -58.24 4.13 2.66
C ILE A 75 -58.49 5.33 3.59
N ARG A 76 -57.50 6.22 3.76
CA ARG A 76 -57.66 7.42 4.59
C ARG A 76 -58.71 8.38 4.00
N ALA A 77 -58.71 8.57 2.69
CA ALA A 77 -59.65 9.47 2.01
C ALA A 77 -61.11 8.97 2.09
N LEU A 78 -61.33 7.66 2.22
CA LEU A 78 -62.66 7.08 2.44
C LEU A 78 -63.27 7.47 3.80
N ALA A 79 -62.45 7.94 4.76
CA ALA A 79 -62.89 8.33 6.11
C ALA A 79 -63.76 7.25 6.78
N GLU A 80 -63.39 5.97 6.64
CA GLU A 80 -64.16 4.86 7.20
C GLU A 80 -64.28 4.96 8.72
N THR A 81 -65.52 4.85 9.21
CA THR A 81 -65.82 4.63 10.62
C THR A 81 -66.12 3.16 10.88
N ALA A 82 -65.45 2.58 11.88
CA ALA A 82 -65.71 1.20 12.28
C ALA A 82 -67.16 1.03 12.74
N THR A 83 -67.85 0.04 12.19
CA THR A 83 -69.20 -0.34 12.60
C THR A 83 -69.12 -1.47 13.63
N SER A 84 -69.91 -1.37 14.71
CA SER A 84 -69.95 -2.35 15.80
C SER A 84 -70.02 -3.79 15.29
N GLY A 85 -68.98 -4.58 15.59
CA GLY A 85 -68.92 -6.02 15.26
C GLY A 85 -68.26 -6.37 13.92
N SER A 86 -67.73 -5.40 13.15
CA SER A 86 -67.07 -5.65 11.85
C SER A 86 -65.73 -4.93 11.71
N GLU A 87 -64.75 -5.59 11.09
CA GLU A 87 -63.42 -4.99 10.76
C GLU A 87 -63.59 -4.03 9.58
N SER A 88 -62.97 -2.84 9.65
CA SER A 88 -62.97 -1.90 8.53
C SER A 88 -62.12 -2.44 7.37
N LEU A 89 -62.41 -2.00 6.14
CA LEU A 89 -61.61 -2.39 4.98
C LEU A 89 -60.15 -1.95 5.16
N GLY A 90 -59.96 -0.77 5.75
CA GLY A 90 -58.63 -0.27 6.11
C GLY A 90 -57.85 -1.21 7.02
N ALA A 91 -58.46 -1.66 8.13
CA ALA A 91 -57.81 -2.56 9.08
C ALA A 91 -57.49 -3.93 8.45
N PHE A 92 -58.41 -4.47 7.65
CA PHE A 92 -58.19 -5.73 6.94
C PHE A 92 -57.02 -5.64 5.94
N LEU A 93 -57.01 -4.59 5.10
CA LEU A 93 -55.95 -4.39 4.11
C LEU A 93 -54.61 -4.11 4.75
N GLU A 94 -54.56 -3.31 5.82
CA GLU A 94 -53.34 -3.05 6.57
C GLU A 94 -52.78 -4.35 7.15
N ARG A 95 -53.61 -5.15 7.83
CA ARG A 95 -53.20 -6.44 8.39
C ARG A 95 -52.67 -7.41 7.33
N ARG A 96 -53.20 -7.35 6.10
CA ARG A 96 -52.80 -8.24 5.00
C ARG A 96 -51.55 -7.77 4.25
N LEU A 97 -51.38 -6.46 4.07
CA LEU A 97 -50.33 -5.87 3.22
C LEU A 97 -49.11 -5.42 4.02
N ALA A 98 -49.30 -4.90 5.24
CA ALA A 98 -48.21 -4.35 6.05
C ALA A 98 -47.07 -5.35 6.35
N PRO A 99 -47.33 -6.64 6.68
CA PRO A 99 -46.25 -7.59 6.95
C PRO A 99 -45.33 -7.79 5.74
N ALA A 100 -45.91 -7.92 4.54
CA ALA A 100 -45.16 -8.11 3.30
C ALA A 100 -44.30 -6.87 2.97
N MET A 101 -44.85 -5.68 3.18
CA MET A 101 -44.13 -4.42 2.97
C MET A 101 -42.97 -4.26 3.96
N ARG A 102 -43.17 -4.59 5.24
CA ARG A 102 -42.10 -4.58 6.24
C ARG A 102 -40.96 -5.53 5.86
N THR A 103 -41.26 -6.70 5.29
CA THR A 103 -40.21 -7.61 4.79
C THR A 103 -39.42 -6.99 3.63
N CYS A 104 -40.08 -6.37 2.65
CA CYS A 104 -39.41 -5.72 1.53
C CYS A 104 -38.49 -4.58 2.01
N GLN A 105 -39.01 -3.74 2.91
CA GLN A 105 -38.25 -2.63 3.49
C GLN A 105 -37.04 -3.12 4.29
N SER A 106 -37.21 -4.15 5.13
CA SER A 106 -36.10 -4.74 5.89
C SER A 106 -34.98 -5.27 4.98
N ILE A 107 -35.33 -5.85 3.83
CA ILE A 107 -34.37 -6.33 2.84
C ILE A 107 -33.63 -5.17 2.18
N GLU A 108 -34.33 -4.11 1.75
CA GLU A 108 -33.70 -2.88 1.21
C GLU A 108 -32.72 -2.25 2.20
N GLU A 109 -33.15 -2.09 3.46
CA GLU A 109 -32.32 -1.48 4.51
C GLU A 109 -31.05 -2.31 4.79
N ARG A 110 -31.19 -3.65 4.81
CA ARG A 110 -30.04 -4.56 4.97
C ARG A 110 -29.09 -4.48 3.79
N GLN A 111 -29.59 -4.44 2.55
CA GLN A 111 -28.76 -4.26 1.37
C GLN A 111 -27.98 -2.93 1.43
N ALA A 112 -28.66 -1.83 1.74
CA ALA A 112 -28.02 -0.52 1.84
C ALA A 112 -26.97 -0.47 2.98
N ASN A 113 -27.25 -1.12 4.12
CA ASN A 113 -26.30 -1.22 5.23
C ASN A 113 -25.05 -2.01 4.84
N LEU A 114 -25.23 -3.16 4.18
CA LEU A 114 -24.14 -4.00 3.69
C LEU A 114 -23.28 -3.29 2.66
N SER A 115 -23.88 -2.57 1.69
CA SER A 115 -23.14 -1.83 0.67
C SER A 115 -22.21 -0.81 1.31
N ARG A 116 -22.72 -0.05 2.31
CA ARG A 116 -21.89 0.86 3.12
C ARG A 116 -20.79 0.15 3.90
N LYS A 117 -21.04 -1.04 4.46
CA LYS A 117 -20.03 -1.79 5.20
C LYS A 117 -18.93 -2.35 4.28
N LEU A 118 -19.31 -2.87 3.11
CA LEU A 118 -18.38 -3.37 2.09
C LEU A 118 -17.49 -2.25 1.56
N ALA A 119 -18.07 -1.09 1.21
CA ALA A 119 -17.29 0.07 0.76
C ALA A 119 -16.27 0.54 1.81
N ARG A 120 -16.65 0.54 3.09
CA ARG A 120 -15.71 0.83 4.19
C ARG A 120 -14.62 -0.23 4.31
N ALA A 121 -14.97 -1.52 4.23
CA ALA A 121 -14.00 -2.60 4.30
C ALA A 121 -12.97 -2.53 3.16
N THR A 122 -13.42 -2.27 1.92
CA THR A 122 -12.52 -2.03 0.77
C THR A 122 -11.59 -0.85 1.00
N SER A 123 -12.13 0.26 1.51
CA SER A 123 -11.33 1.48 1.75
C SER A 123 -10.27 1.26 2.83
N LEU A 124 -10.63 0.57 3.92
CA LEU A 124 -9.70 0.22 4.99
C LEU A 124 -8.58 -0.72 4.48
N LEU A 125 -8.94 -1.74 3.69
CA LEU A 125 -7.96 -2.66 3.13
C LEU A 125 -6.99 -1.94 2.19
N ARG A 126 -7.49 -1.06 1.31
CA ARG A 126 -6.66 -0.27 0.40
C ARG A 126 -5.69 0.64 1.18
N SER A 127 -6.20 1.39 2.15
CA SER A 127 -5.36 2.26 2.99
C SER A 127 -4.29 1.47 3.76
N TRP A 128 -4.63 0.27 4.24
CA TRP A 128 -3.67 -0.58 4.91
C TRP A 128 -2.56 -1.08 3.95
N ILE A 129 -2.92 -1.48 2.73
CA ILE A 129 -1.97 -1.89 1.68
C ILE A 129 -1.02 -0.73 1.35
N ASP A 130 -1.55 0.48 1.17
CA ASP A 130 -0.77 1.67 0.83
C ASP A 130 0.29 1.97 1.92
N VAL A 131 -0.09 1.87 3.20
CA VAL A 131 0.82 2.07 4.34
C VAL A 131 1.90 0.97 4.40
N GLU A 132 1.56 -0.29 4.11
CA GLU A 132 2.54 -1.38 4.12
C GLU A 132 3.54 -1.25 2.95
N LEU A 133 3.09 -0.85 1.76
CA LEU A 133 3.97 -0.56 0.63
C LEU A 133 4.96 0.55 0.96
N GLU A 134 4.50 1.62 1.62
CA GLU A 134 5.36 2.72 2.05
C GLU A 134 6.41 2.24 3.07
N ARG A 135 6.02 1.41 4.04
CA ARG A 135 6.94 0.81 5.02
C ARG A 135 7.99 -0.08 4.36
N ILE A 136 7.61 -0.87 3.34
CA ILE A 136 8.55 -1.71 2.57
C ILE A 136 9.55 -0.83 1.82
N ASN A 137 9.08 0.23 1.15
CA ASN A 137 9.95 1.17 0.42
C ASN A 137 10.97 1.85 1.35
N MET A 138 10.54 2.32 2.52
CA MET A 138 11.44 2.89 3.52
C MET A 138 12.50 1.89 4.00
N THR A 139 12.10 0.62 4.19
CA THR A 139 13.04 -0.44 4.59
C THR A 139 14.06 -0.73 3.50
N LEU A 140 13.62 -0.74 2.23
CA LEU A 140 14.50 -0.95 1.08
C LEU A 140 15.50 0.19 0.93
N LEU A 141 15.04 1.45 1.03
CA LEU A 141 15.89 2.66 0.99
C LEU A 141 16.96 2.62 2.09
N ASN A 142 16.57 2.30 3.33
CA ASN A 142 17.51 2.14 4.44
C ASN A 142 18.56 1.04 4.17
N SER A 143 18.15 -0.07 3.55
CA SER A 143 19.08 -1.13 3.17
C SER A 143 20.06 -0.68 2.08
N MET A 144 19.61 0.15 1.14
CA MET A 144 20.44 0.71 0.06
C MET A 144 21.46 1.69 0.62
N ASP A 145 21.05 2.62 1.49
CA ASP A 145 21.96 3.56 2.15
C ASP A 145 23.06 2.83 2.93
N ARG A 146 22.68 1.78 3.68
CA ARG A 146 23.66 0.95 4.41
C ARG A 146 24.64 0.26 3.46
N ARG A 147 24.17 -0.26 2.32
CA ARG A 147 25.06 -0.88 1.31
C ARG A 147 25.97 0.16 0.65
N ALA A 148 25.45 1.33 0.28
CA ALA A 148 26.24 2.41 -0.31
C ALA A 148 27.35 2.88 0.64
N LYS A 149 27.03 3.08 1.93
CA LYS A 149 28.03 3.42 2.96
C LYS A 149 29.10 2.34 3.10
N MET A 150 28.74 1.06 3.00
CA MET A 150 29.69 -0.04 3.05
C MET A 150 30.59 -0.09 1.81
N GLN A 151 30.02 0.15 0.63
CA GLN A 151 30.77 0.25 -0.63
C GLN A 151 31.76 1.40 -0.59
N LEU A 152 31.36 2.57 -0.09
CA LEU A 152 32.25 3.72 0.10
C LEU A 152 33.43 3.39 1.02
N ARG A 153 33.19 2.70 2.14
CA ARG A 153 34.27 2.27 3.05
C ARG A 153 35.23 1.29 2.38
N LEU A 154 34.71 0.31 1.63
CA LEU A 154 35.56 -0.64 0.91
C LEU A 154 36.40 0.06 -0.16
N GLN A 155 35.81 0.99 -0.92
CA GLN A 155 36.55 1.79 -1.89
C GLN A 155 37.66 2.60 -1.21
N GLN A 156 37.38 3.25 -0.09
CA GLN A 156 38.38 3.98 0.70
C GLN A 156 39.52 3.06 1.18
N THR A 157 39.23 1.81 1.55
CA THR A 157 40.29 0.87 1.93
C THR A 157 41.18 0.48 0.74
N VAL A 158 40.62 0.31 -0.46
CA VAL A 158 41.38 0.00 -1.68
C VAL A 158 42.21 1.20 -2.14
N GLU A 159 41.67 2.41 -2.00
CA GLU A 159 42.40 3.65 -2.29
C GLU A 159 43.60 3.84 -1.34
N GLY A 160 43.46 3.49 -0.05
CA GLY A 160 44.60 3.52 0.87
C GLY A 160 45.73 2.57 0.46
N LEU A 161 45.39 1.40 -0.07
CA LEU A 161 46.36 0.43 -0.59
C LEU A 161 47.01 0.90 -1.89
N SER A 162 46.29 1.61 -2.76
CA SER A 162 46.84 2.13 -4.01
C SER A 162 47.92 3.19 -3.77
N VAL A 163 47.78 4.03 -2.73
CA VAL A 163 48.82 4.98 -2.31
C VAL A 163 50.13 4.25 -2.01
N ALA A 164 50.07 3.13 -1.26
CA ALA A 164 51.27 2.34 -0.95
C ALA A 164 51.90 1.73 -2.21
N ALA A 165 51.08 1.14 -3.09
CA ALA A 165 51.55 0.54 -4.34
C ALA A 165 52.20 1.58 -5.27
N ILE A 166 51.53 2.70 -5.52
CA ILE A 166 52.05 3.77 -6.39
C ILE A 166 53.32 4.37 -5.79
N SER A 167 53.35 4.62 -4.48
CA SER A 167 54.55 5.16 -3.81
C SER A 167 55.76 4.26 -3.98
N TYR A 168 55.59 2.94 -3.84
CA TYR A 168 56.66 1.97 -4.05
C TYR A 168 57.22 2.04 -5.48
N TYR A 169 56.35 2.04 -6.49
CA TYR A 169 56.78 2.13 -7.89
C TYR A 169 57.51 3.45 -8.20
N VAL A 170 57.01 4.58 -7.69
CA VAL A 170 57.64 5.89 -7.92
C VAL A 170 59.00 5.98 -7.24
N VAL A 171 59.12 5.53 -5.99
CA VAL A 171 60.43 5.46 -5.29
C VAL A 171 61.40 4.57 -6.07
N GLY A 172 60.94 3.41 -6.55
CA GLY A 172 61.75 2.52 -7.39
C GLY A 172 62.26 3.21 -8.65
N LEU A 173 61.39 3.95 -9.35
CA LEU A 173 61.75 4.70 -10.55
C LEU A 173 62.80 5.79 -10.26
N ILE A 174 62.64 6.55 -9.18
CA ILE A 174 63.63 7.55 -8.74
C ILE A 174 64.97 6.89 -8.43
N GLY A 175 64.96 5.73 -7.75
CA GLY A 175 66.16 4.97 -7.45
C GLY A 175 66.89 4.49 -8.71
N TYR A 176 66.18 4.04 -9.74
CA TYR A 176 66.78 3.67 -11.02
C TYR A 176 67.39 4.87 -11.75
N VAL A 177 66.72 6.02 -11.76
CA VAL A 177 67.24 7.26 -12.35
C VAL A 177 68.50 7.72 -11.61
N ALA A 178 68.51 7.70 -10.26
CA ALA A 178 69.68 8.07 -9.47
C ALA A 178 70.89 7.19 -9.79
N LYS A 179 70.71 5.87 -9.89
CA LYS A 179 71.75 4.94 -10.34
C LYS A 179 72.23 5.21 -11.78
N GLY A 180 71.32 5.61 -12.66
CA GLY A 180 71.62 6.01 -14.03
C GLY A 180 72.52 7.25 -14.12
N VAL A 181 72.31 8.24 -13.25
CA VAL A 181 73.10 9.48 -13.20
C VAL A 181 74.52 9.24 -12.67
N HIS A 182 74.70 8.26 -11.77
CA HIS A 182 76.04 7.84 -11.33
C HIS A 182 76.94 7.38 -12.48
N LEU A 183 76.38 6.75 -13.52
CA LEU A 183 77.12 6.34 -14.71
C LEU A 183 77.69 7.54 -15.50
N PHE A 184 77.18 8.76 -15.28
CA PHE A 184 77.65 10.00 -15.91
C PHE A 184 78.69 10.77 -15.07
N GLY A 185 79.23 10.18 -13.99
CA GLY A 185 80.38 10.73 -13.26
C GLY A 185 80.05 11.76 -12.17
N ILE A 186 78.80 11.82 -11.71
CA ILE A 186 78.38 12.69 -10.60
C ILE A 186 78.16 11.83 -9.35
N GLU A 187 79.10 11.86 -8.40
CA GLU A 187 79.07 11.05 -7.15
C GLU A 187 78.08 11.58 -6.10
N PHE A 188 76.79 11.71 -6.40
CA PHE A 188 75.77 11.97 -5.38
C PHE A 188 75.30 10.66 -4.75
N GLY A 189 75.73 10.30 -3.54
CA GLY A 189 75.36 9.03 -2.87
C GLY A 189 73.92 8.55 -3.16
N SER A 190 73.77 7.58 -4.07
CA SER A 190 72.47 7.15 -4.63
C SER A 190 71.50 6.69 -3.55
N GLU A 191 72.04 6.19 -2.45
CA GLU A 191 71.30 5.71 -1.29
C GLU A 191 70.65 6.86 -0.52
N ILE A 192 71.32 8.00 -0.39
CA ILE A 192 70.79 9.20 0.31
C ILE A 192 69.64 9.79 -0.50
N VAL A 193 69.80 9.89 -1.83
CA VAL A 193 68.74 10.37 -2.73
C VAL A 193 67.51 9.48 -2.65
N THR A 194 67.71 8.16 -2.66
CA THR A 194 66.60 7.20 -2.53
C THR A 194 65.93 7.30 -1.16
N ALA A 195 66.70 7.38 -0.07
CA ALA A 195 66.19 7.49 1.29
C ALA A 195 65.38 8.77 1.53
N ILE A 196 65.82 9.92 0.99
CA ILE A 196 65.10 11.19 1.07
C ILE A 196 63.84 11.17 0.18
N SER A 197 63.87 10.46 -0.95
CA SER A 197 62.73 10.40 -1.87
C SER A 197 61.51 9.68 -1.26
N VAL A 198 61.71 8.69 -0.39
CA VAL A 198 60.62 7.90 0.23
C VAL A 198 59.59 8.78 0.95
N PRO A 199 59.95 9.59 1.97
CA PRO A 199 58.97 10.42 2.66
C PRO A 199 58.34 11.49 1.75
N VAL A 200 59.11 12.05 0.81
CA VAL A 200 58.62 13.07 -0.13
C VAL A 200 57.56 12.49 -1.06
N VAL A 201 57.80 11.31 -1.63
CA VAL A 201 56.87 10.63 -2.55
C VAL A 201 55.61 10.19 -1.81
N VAL A 202 55.74 9.59 -0.63
CA VAL A 202 54.59 9.14 0.17
C VAL A 202 53.71 10.33 0.57
N LEU A 203 54.30 11.43 1.05
CA LEU A 203 53.55 12.65 1.37
C LEU A 203 52.91 13.26 0.11
N GLY A 204 53.65 13.34 -0.99
CA GLY A 204 53.15 13.90 -2.25
C GLY A 204 51.94 13.15 -2.79
N ILE A 205 52.03 11.82 -2.89
CA ILE A 205 50.93 10.97 -3.39
C ILE A 205 49.74 11.02 -2.43
N SER A 206 49.99 10.98 -1.11
CA SER A 206 48.93 11.10 -0.10
C SER A 206 48.19 12.43 -0.20
N LEU A 207 48.90 13.55 -0.39
CA LEU A 207 48.30 14.87 -0.59
C LEU A 207 47.51 14.97 -1.89
N ILE A 208 48.01 14.40 -2.99
CA ILE A 208 47.30 14.40 -4.28
C ILE A 208 45.98 13.63 -4.17
N VAL A 209 46.01 12.40 -3.64
CA VAL A 209 44.81 11.57 -3.46
C VAL A 209 43.81 12.26 -2.52
N ARG A 210 44.31 12.86 -1.43
CA ARG A 210 43.49 13.59 -0.47
C ARG A 210 42.85 14.84 -1.10
N ASN A 211 43.55 15.55 -1.98
CA ASN A 211 43.05 16.74 -2.66
C ASN A 211 42.01 16.39 -3.74
N ILE A 212 42.22 15.33 -4.52
CA ILE A 212 41.23 14.82 -5.48
C ILE A 212 39.93 14.46 -4.76
N ARG A 213 40.02 13.84 -3.59
CA ARG A 213 38.85 13.50 -2.77
C ARG A 213 38.08 14.72 -2.25
N HIS A 214 38.78 15.77 -1.80
CA HIS A 214 38.14 17.00 -1.34
C HIS A 214 37.31 17.65 -2.46
N ARG A 215 37.81 17.66 -3.70
CA ARG A 215 37.10 18.23 -4.85
C ARG A 215 35.83 17.45 -5.23
N HIS A 216 35.86 16.12 -5.16
CA HIS A 216 34.66 15.30 -5.45
C HIS A 216 33.62 15.33 -4.31
N SER A 217 34.03 15.69 -3.09
CA SER A 217 33.08 15.81 -1.96
C SER A 217 32.30 17.14 -2.01
N GLU A 218 32.86 18.19 -2.60
CA GLU A 218 32.17 19.49 -2.76
C GLU A 218 31.13 19.50 -3.90
N GLU A 219 31.30 18.71 -4.95
CA GLU A 219 30.32 18.63 -6.05
C GLU A 219 29.03 17.87 -5.67
N GLY A 220 29.06 17.05 -4.62
CA GLY A 220 27.92 16.24 -4.17
C GLY A 220 26.93 16.95 -3.23
N ASP A 221 27.27 18.14 -2.71
CA ASP A 221 26.42 18.91 -1.76
C ASP A 221 25.65 20.06 -2.44
N THR A 222 25.78 20.21 -3.77
CA THR A 222 25.15 21.28 -4.57
C THR A 222 24.01 20.82 -5.50
N GLN A 223 23.45 19.63 -5.31
CA GLN A 223 22.26 19.16 -6.06
C GLN A 223 21.09 18.77 -5.15
#